data_AF-A0A957KJS7-F1
#
_entry.id   AF-A0A957KJS7-F1
#
_cell.length_a   1.000
_cell.length_b   1.000
_cell.length_c   1.000
_cell.angle_alpha   90.00
_cell.angle_beta   90.00
_cell.angle_gamma   90.00
#
_symmetry.space_group_name_H-M   'P 1'
#
loop_
_entity.id
_entity.type
_entity.pdbx_description
1 polymer ?
#
loop_
_entity_poly.entity_id
_entity_poly.type
_entity_poly.pdbx_seq_one_letter_code
_entity_poly.pdbx_strand_id
1 'polypeptide(L)'
;MEDDYASHSATIQKWSPIEVIEHIESVDLFDWKFIAWCQTVKEKLEPDLINIMQERSGNEQLQASLLLVHLGNSIGTKGIISCLQSLDINFQNSVLLKTSLLPLSNLGSQAPVPIEKQALVEALQPFLQLDSSSQFSEYTQELAVRIVMLLDVPEAAEIVSPLLRISPISVKATILHFFARKGEDHGALEVAKELIEIESRVHATVGSLEAYCKGENIDLSRRASNILVDFVLKNYRQQGNDFANHLWHAMDGLVEAEHPDIKRILEQVLHGPVIDFRRGIALRHLAPLDEDAGVSRLTRALQDSNLRQYASESISAIGAVGDNSALSVALLNAIEQEQRERVLAKLVNAYVAVGAELTTMQKPVLERLDPGTRMHLKWLTSGITPQYAANLMVQAEVVPSVSEDTLKDLEAHWTKDWSAFRVVREILDRQMAWFDTESGISPPDYLDLLAHLLTISDPIFQATDFEQTVNEDNGESLVRYRYMNNEYSFLARNFGDFYDVASVLQGLNQALADAGAGERFMLLYTGDQTTCVIFVPRDSFITVAQQLDLPLESDEDAGQKQGRAFEDVVFRTLLQENQPGKRSLISRLVRWILTTFWGNNREQH
;
A
#
# COMPACT_ATOMS: atom_id res chain seq x y z
N MET A 1 -12.62 -20.20 -14.25
CA MET A 1 -11.81 -19.02 -14.56
C MET A 1 -10.73 -19.02 -13.51
N GLU A 2 -9.74 -19.87 -13.78
CA GLU A 2 -8.45 -19.91 -13.10
C GLU A 2 -7.67 -18.75 -13.73
N ASP A 3 -7.45 -17.67 -12.98
CA ASP A 3 -6.59 -16.59 -13.42
C ASP A 3 -5.20 -16.84 -12.84
N ASP A 4 -4.29 -17.14 -13.76
CA ASP A 4 -2.89 -17.51 -13.61
C ASP A 4 -2.04 -16.27 -13.26
N TYR A 5 -2.26 -15.69 -12.06
CA TYR A 5 -1.47 -14.56 -11.55
C TYR A 5 -0.13 -15.01 -10.95
N ALA A 6 0.63 -15.79 -11.71
CA ALA A 6 2.07 -15.89 -11.52
C ALA A 6 2.71 -14.78 -12.36
N SER A 7 2.64 -13.52 -11.88
CA SER A 7 3.42 -12.41 -12.46
C SER A 7 4.89 -12.67 -12.18
N HIS A 8 5.51 -13.52 -13.00
CA HIS A 8 6.95 -13.69 -13.01
C HIS A 8 7.53 -12.36 -13.47
N SER A 9 8.12 -11.58 -12.55
CA SER A 9 8.78 -10.34 -12.93
C SER A 9 9.83 -10.66 -13.99
N ALA A 10 9.89 -9.91 -15.08
CA ALA A 10 10.86 -10.18 -16.14
C ALA A 10 12.31 -9.95 -15.67
N THR A 11 12.49 -9.26 -14.54
CA THR A 11 13.75 -9.20 -13.78
C THR A 11 14.25 -10.59 -13.36
N ILE A 12 13.32 -11.52 -13.09
CA ILE A 12 13.63 -12.92 -12.70
C ILE A 12 13.97 -13.75 -13.95
N GLN A 13 13.31 -13.52 -15.08
CA GLN A 13 13.46 -14.35 -16.28
C GLN A 13 14.68 -13.99 -17.17
N LYS A 14 15.43 -12.92 -16.86
CA LYS A 14 16.61 -12.46 -17.63
C LYS A 14 16.36 -12.37 -19.15
N TRP A 15 15.18 -11.88 -19.55
CA TRP A 15 14.83 -11.80 -20.96
C TRP A 15 15.85 -11.00 -21.76
N SER A 16 16.23 -11.55 -22.91
CA SER A 16 16.88 -10.82 -23.99
C SER A 16 15.83 -10.01 -24.77
N PRO A 17 16.25 -8.96 -25.50
CA PRO A 17 15.33 -8.26 -26.40
C PRO A 17 14.61 -9.18 -27.39
N ILE A 18 15.24 -10.28 -27.83
CA ILE A 18 14.62 -11.25 -28.74
C ILE A 18 13.47 -11.99 -28.04
N GLU A 19 13.68 -12.45 -26.81
CA GLU A 19 12.64 -13.17 -26.05
C GLU A 19 11.43 -12.28 -25.76
N VAL A 20 11.63 -10.98 -25.50
CA VAL A 20 10.52 -10.01 -25.37
C VAL A 20 9.65 -9.99 -26.63
N ILE A 21 10.29 -9.98 -27.80
CA ILE A 21 9.60 -9.94 -29.11
C ILE A 21 8.90 -11.27 -29.40
N GLU A 22 9.53 -12.40 -29.09
CA GLU A 22 8.97 -13.74 -29.28
C GLU A 22 7.80 -14.03 -28.33
N HIS A 23 7.83 -13.49 -27.12
CA HIS A 23 6.83 -13.70 -26.07
C HIS A 23 6.01 -12.46 -25.74
N ILE A 24 5.81 -11.55 -26.72
CA ILE A 24 5.19 -10.24 -26.51
C ILE A 24 3.80 -10.29 -25.84
N GLU A 25 3.06 -11.39 -26.01
CA GLU A 25 1.73 -11.56 -25.38
C GLU A 25 1.79 -11.74 -23.87
N SER A 26 2.86 -12.39 -23.37
CA SER A 26 3.06 -12.78 -21.97
C SER A 26 3.80 -11.74 -21.15
N VAL A 27 4.18 -10.62 -21.78
CA VAL A 27 4.91 -9.54 -21.12
C VAL A 27 4.00 -8.78 -20.15
N ASP A 28 4.45 -8.65 -18.90
CA ASP A 28 3.81 -7.77 -17.93
C ASP A 28 4.30 -6.33 -18.11
N LEU A 29 3.47 -5.52 -18.77
CA LEU A 29 3.76 -4.10 -19.00
C LEU A 29 3.54 -3.21 -17.77
N PHE A 30 3.06 -3.78 -16.67
CA PHE A 30 2.83 -3.07 -15.41
C PHE A 30 3.92 -3.34 -14.36
N ASP A 31 4.87 -4.23 -14.66
CA ASP A 31 6.11 -4.37 -13.91
C ASP A 31 7.06 -3.19 -14.22
N TRP A 32 7.19 -2.27 -13.26
CA TRP A 32 8.01 -1.08 -13.43
C TRP A 32 9.51 -1.40 -13.61
N LYS A 33 10.01 -2.50 -13.05
CA LYS A 33 11.41 -2.94 -13.21
C LYS A 33 11.63 -3.45 -14.62
N PHE A 34 10.67 -4.21 -15.15
CA PHE A 34 10.69 -4.64 -16.54
C PHE A 34 10.67 -3.46 -17.51
N ILE A 35 9.78 -2.48 -17.30
CA ILE A 35 9.72 -1.28 -18.15
C ILE A 35 11.03 -0.48 -18.06
N ALA A 36 11.60 -0.32 -16.87
CA ALA A 36 12.90 0.34 -16.69
C ALA A 36 14.03 -0.40 -17.43
N TRP A 37 14.06 -1.73 -17.38
CA TRP A 37 15.02 -2.52 -18.16
C TRP A 37 14.80 -2.35 -19.67
N CYS A 38 13.55 -2.45 -20.15
CA CYS A 38 13.19 -2.23 -21.56
C CYS A 38 13.68 -0.87 -22.06
N GLN A 39 13.60 0.18 -21.24
CA GLN A 39 14.14 1.50 -21.58
C GLN A 39 15.66 1.48 -21.83
N THR A 40 16.43 0.65 -21.13
CA THR A 40 17.89 0.50 -21.35
C THR A 40 18.25 -0.20 -22.66
N VAL A 41 17.35 -1.02 -23.21
CA VAL A 41 17.53 -1.76 -24.46
C VAL A 41 16.60 -1.30 -25.58
N LYS A 42 15.98 -0.13 -25.41
CA LYS A 42 14.94 0.44 -26.28
C LYS A 42 15.30 0.39 -27.76
N GLU A 43 16.51 0.83 -28.14
CA GLU A 43 16.96 0.89 -29.54
C GLU A 43 16.94 -0.48 -30.25
N LYS A 44 17.03 -1.57 -29.48
CA LYS A 44 16.97 -2.95 -29.99
C LYS A 44 15.53 -3.46 -30.12
N LEU A 45 14.61 -2.99 -29.28
CA LEU A 45 13.22 -3.44 -29.24
C LEU A 45 12.34 -2.69 -30.26
N GLU A 46 12.52 -1.38 -30.40
CA GLU A 46 11.59 -0.52 -31.14
C GLU A 46 11.31 -0.96 -32.59
N PRO A 47 12.31 -1.32 -33.43
CA PRO A 47 12.03 -1.70 -34.81
C PRO A 47 11.10 -2.92 -34.92
N ASP A 48 11.32 -3.94 -34.08
CA ASP A 48 10.53 -5.16 -34.09
C ASP A 48 9.15 -4.95 -33.46
N LEU A 49 9.03 -4.11 -32.43
CA LEU A 49 7.74 -3.72 -31.86
C LEU A 49 6.89 -2.94 -32.88
N ILE A 50 7.50 -2.05 -33.67
CA ILE A 50 6.80 -1.33 -34.75
C ILE A 50 6.30 -2.33 -35.80
N ASN A 51 7.13 -3.30 -36.19
CA ASN A 51 6.73 -4.34 -37.13
C ASN A 51 5.58 -5.19 -36.57
N ILE A 52 5.65 -5.65 -35.32
CA ILE A 52 4.57 -6.40 -34.67
C ILE A 52 3.28 -5.57 -34.65
N MET A 53 3.36 -4.29 -34.26
CA MET A 53 2.21 -3.39 -34.23
C MET A 53 1.55 -3.22 -35.61
N GLN A 54 2.32 -3.25 -36.70
CA GLN A 54 1.83 -3.05 -38.06
C GLN A 54 1.33 -4.34 -38.73
N GLU A 55 2.00 -5.46 -38.47
CA GLU A 55 1.79 -6.72 -39.20
C GLU A 55 0.92 -7.73 -38.43
N ARG A 56 0.88 -7.66 -37.09
CA ARG A 56 0.08 -8.56 -36.25
C ARG A 56 -1.24 -7.91 -35.83
N SER A 57 -2.09 -8.70 -35.18
CA SER A 57 -3.44 -8.28 -34.74
C SER A 57 -3.74 -8.82 -33.35
N GLY A 58 -4.82 -8.35 -32.72
CA GLY A 58 -5.22 -8.85 -31.40
C GLY A 58 -4.23 -8.46 -30.29
N ASN A 59 -3.98 -9.36 -29.35
CA ASN A 59 -3.24 -9.05 -28.13
C ASN A 59 -1.75 -8.74 -28.41
N GLU A 60 -1.10 -9.39 -29.36
CA GLU A 60 0.27 -9.06 -29.79
C GLU A 60 0.40 -7.60 -30.24
N GLN A 61 -0.53 -7.14 -31.09
CA GLN A 61 -0.56 -5.76 -31.56
C GLN A 61 -0.74 -4.79 -30.39
N LEU A 62 -1.67 -5.09 -29.48
CA LEU A 62 -1.93 -4.27 -28.30
C LEU A 62 -0.71 -4.19 -27.38
N GLN A 63 -0.08 -5.31 -27.04
CA GLN A 63 1.08 -5.36 -26.17
C GLN A 63 2.27 -4.60 -26.78
N ALA A 64 2.55 -4.79 -28.07
CA ALA A 64 3.58 -4.02 -28.76
C ALA A 64 3.29 -2.52 -28.76
N SER A 65 2.03 -2.13 -28.97
CA SER A 65 1.58 -0.74 -28.94
C SER A 65 1.77 -0.08 -27.57
N LEU A 66 1.38 -0.77 -26.51
CA LEU A 66 1.52 -0.30 -25.13
C LEU A 66 3.00 -0.19 -24.74
N LEU A 67 3.83 -1.19 -25.09
CA LEU A 67 5.27 -1.16 -24.81
C LEU A 67 5.97 -0.03 -25.55
N LEU A 68 5.62 0.23 -26.82
CA LEU A 68 6.14 1.39 -27.56
C LEU A 68 5.85 2.71 -26.84
N VAL A 69 4.64 2.86 -26.32
CA VAL A 69 4.23 4.05 -25.55
C VAL A 69 5.04 4.15 -24.24
N HIS A 70 5.23 3.06 -23.49
CA HIS A 70 6.11 3.03 -22.31
C HIS A 70 7.58 3.36 -22.60
N LEU A 71 8.06 2.98 -23.78
CA LEU A 71 9.40 3.29 -24.27
C LEU A 71 9.53 4.74 -24.76
N GLY A 72 8.48 5.54 -24.71
CA GLY A 72 8.51 6.94 -25.13
C GLY A 72 8.29 7.14 -26.63
N ASN A 73 7.67 6.18 -27.33
CA ASN A 73 7.37 6.26 -28.75
C ASN A 73 5.88 6.41 -29.01
N SER A 74 5.47 7.60 -29.46
CA SER A 74 4.06 7.93 -29.64
C SER A 74 3.36 7.15 -30.76
N ILE A 75 4.12 6.48 -31.65
CA ILE A 75 3.54 5.69 -32.74
C ILE A 75 2.66 4.55 -32.20
N GLY A 76 2.94 4.04 -31.00
CA GLY A 76 2.12 3.04 -30.34
C GLY A 76 0.67 3.49 -30.12
N THR A 77 0.42 4.81 -30.05
CA THR A 77 -0.96 5.35 -30.00
C THR A 77 -1.80 4.89 -31.20
N LYS A 78 -1.20 4.82 -32.39
CA LYS A 78 -1.92 4.38 -33.61
C LYS A 78 -2.33 2.92 -33.53
N GLY A 79 -1.47 2.08 -32.95
CA GLY A 79 -1.77 0.68 -32.70
C GLY A 79 -2.91 0.52 -31.67
N ILE A 80 -2.88 1.27 -30.57
CA ILE A 80 -3.99 1.30 -29.59
C ILE A 80 -5.30 1.70 -30.27
N ILE A 81 -5.31 2.77 -31.07
CA ILE A 81 -6.49 3.22 -31.82
C ILE A 81 -6.99 2.14 -32.80
N SER A 82 -6.08 1.49 -33.53
CA SER A 82 -6.43 0.38 -34.42
C SER A 82 -7.09 -0.77 -33.65
N CYS A 83 -6.58 -1.11 -32.46
CA CYS A 83 -7.18 -2.15 -31.61
C CYS A 83 -8.56 -1.72 -31.08
N LEU A 84 -8.77 -0.45 -30.74
CA LEU A 84 -10.09 0.09 -30.35
C LEU A 84 -11.12 0.01 -31.49
N GLN A 85 -10.69 -0.02 -32.74
CA GLN A 85 -11.57 -0.13 -33.92
C GLN A 85 -11.92 -1.58 -34.28
N SER A 86 -11.48 -2.57 -33.49
CA SER A 86 -11.85 -3.98 -33.68
C SER A 86 -13.37 -4.20 -33.62
N LEU A 87 -13.85 -5.22 -34.32
CA LEU A 87 -15.25 -5.66 -34.22
C LEU A 87 -15.53 -6.52 -32.99
N ASP A 88 -14.48 -6.98 -32.30
CA ASP A 88 -14.60 -7.77 -31.07
C ASP A 88 -14.71 -6.87 -29.84
N ILE A 89 -15.91 -6.80 -29.26
CA ILE A 89 -16.23 -6.01 -28.08
C ILE A 89 -15.41 -6.45 -26.85
N ASN A 90 -15.14 -7.75 -26.69
CA ASN A 90 -14.35 -8.23 -25.56
C ASN A 90 -12.90 -7.78 -25.69
N PHE A 91 -12.36 -7.81 -26.91
CA PHE A 91 -11.03 -7.27 -27.18
C PHE A 91 -10.98 -5.76 -26.96
N GLN A 92 -11.96 -4.99 -27.43
CA GLN A 92 -12.05 -3.54 -27.16
C GLN A 92 -12.06 -3.24 -25.65
N ASN A 93 -12.78 -4.03 -24.85
CA ASN A 93 -12.76 -3.90 -23.39
C ASN A 93 -11.36 -4.11 -22.80
N SER A 94 -10.62 -5.10 -23.29
CA SER A 94 -9.24 -5.36 -22.88
C SER A 94 -8.32 -4.18 -23.25
N VAL A 95 -8.48 -3.62 -24.45
CA VAL A 95 -7.74 -2.42 -24.91
C VAL A 95 -8.01 -1.23 -23.99
N LEU A 96 -9.27 -0.94 -23.68
CA LEU A 96 -9.66 0.15 -22.77
C LEU A 96 -9.11 -0.08 -21.36
N LEU A 97 -9.21 -1.30 -20.83
CA LEU A 97 -8.69 -1.63 -19.50
C LEU A 97 -7.19 -1.37 -19.43
N LYS A 98 -6.39 -1.96 -20.34
CA LYS A 98 -4.94 -1.77 -20.35
C LYS A 98 -4.54 -0.31 -20.60
N THR A 99 -5.24 0.39 -21.49
CA THR A 99 -4.98 1.82 -21.77
C THR A 99 -5.28 2.69 -20.54
N SER A 100 -6.33 2.38 -19.77
CA SER A 100 -6.70 3.12 -18.55
C SER A 100 -5.69 2.97 -17.40
N LEU A 101 -4.77 2.00 -17.51
CA LEU A 101 -3.69 1.74 -16.56
C LEU A 101 -2.38 2.45 -16.95
N LEU A 102 -2.29 3.05 -18.14
CA LEU A 102 -1.12 3.82 -18.54
C LEU A 102 -0.99 5.10 -17.70
N PRO A 103 0.24 5.57 -17.42
CA PRO A 103 0.46 6.87 -16.80
C PRO A 103 0.21 7.99 -17.83
N LEU A 104 -1.06 8.34 -18.07
CA LEU A 104 -1.45 9.32 -19.11
C LEU A 104 -1.36 10.80 -18.65
N SER A 105 -1.23 11.02 -17.33
CA SER A 105 -1.15 12.35 -16.72
C SER A 105 -0.05 12.41 -15.67
N ASN A 106 0.31 13.64 -15.27
CA ASN A 106 1.25 13.93 -14.17
C ASN A 106 0.66 13.66 -12.78
N LEU A 107 -0.49 12.99 -12.68
CA LEU A 107 -1.18 12.77 -11.41
C LEU A 107 -0.56 11.62 -10.58
N GLY A 108 0.42 10.90 -11.12
CA GLY A 108 1.16 9.82 -10.45
C GLY A 108 2.66 10.12 -10.32
N SER A 109 3.39 9.19 -9.70
CA SER A 109 4.86 9.26 -9.53
C SER A 109 5.65 9.05 -10.82
N GLN A 110 5.02 8.49 -11.85
CA GLN A 110 5.65 8.21 -13.14
C GLN A 110 5.45 9.36 -14.13
N ALA A 111 6.49 9.63 -14.95
CA ALA A 111 6.37 10.58 -16.05
C ALA A 111 5.32 10.11 -17.06
N PRO A 112 4.52 11.02 -17.63
CA PRO A 112 3.46 10.63 -18.53
C PRO A 112 4.03 10.06 -19.83
N VAL A 113 3.41 8.99 -20.33
CA VAL A 113 3.80 8.41 -21.61
C VAL A 113 3.39 9.31 -22.78
N PRO A 114 4.19 9.38 -23.87
CA PRO A 114 3.87 10.22 -25.02
C PRO A 114 2.76 9.58 -25.85
N ILE A 115 1.52 10.03 -25.65
CA ILE A 115 0.34 9.63 -26.43
C ILE A 115 -0.14 10.78 -27.33
N GLU A 116 -0.61 10.44 -28.53
CA GLU A 116 -1.36 11.36 -29.40
C GLU A 116 -2.78 11.60 -28.84
N LYS A 117 -2.87 12.43 -27.79
CA LYS A 117 -4.07 12.60 -26.96
C LYS A 117 -5.35 12.87 -27.77
N GLN A 118 -5.29 13.80 -28.71
CA GLN A 118 -6.45 14.19 -29.52
C GLN A 118 -6.98 13.04 -30.39
N ALA A 119 -6.08 12.31 -31.05
CA ALA A 119 -6.45 11.16 -31.87
C ALA A 119 -7.10 10.04 -31.03
N LEU A 120 -6.59 9.84 -29.81
CA LEU A 120 -7.18 8.86 -28.90
C LEU A 120 -8.57 9.30 -28.40
N VAL A 121 -8.76 10.58 -28.08
CA VAL A 121 -10.09 11.13 -27.70
C VAL A 121 -11.11 10.96 -28.83
N GLU A 122 -10.72 11.19 -30.07
CA GLU A 122 -11.56 10.95 -31.25
C GLU A 122 -11.93 9.48 -31.39
N ALA A 123 -10.97 8.57 -31.19
CA ALA A 123 -11.21 7.13 -31.23
C ALA A 123 -12.11 6.63 -30.09
N LEU A 124 -12.18 7.35 -28.97
CA LEU A 124 -13.03 7.02 -27.82
C LEU A 124 -14.50 7.45 -27.99
N GLN A 125 -14.82 8.34 -28.93
CA GLN A 125 -16.17 8.88 -29.11
C GLN A 125 -17.29 7.82 -29.20
N PRO A 126 -17.13 6.69 -29.91
CA PRO A 126 -18.17 5.66 -29.97
C PRO A 126 -18.50 5.04 -28.60
N PHE A 127 -17.52 4.97 -27.69
CA PHE A 127 -17.68 4.41 -26.35
C PHE A 127 -18.29 5.41 -25.36
N LEU A 128 -18.37 6.69 -25.73
CA LEU A 128 -18.97 7.77 -24.93
C LEU A 128 -20.42 8.04 -25.31
N GLN A 129 -20.98 7.31 -26.30
CA GLN A 129 -22.38 7.40 -26.70
C GLN A 129 -23.24 6.58 -25.72
N LEU A 130 -24.04 7.27 -24.92
CA LEU A 130 -24.82 6.72 -23.81
C LEU A 130 -26.32 6.54 -24.11
N ASP A 131 -26.68 6.41 -25.38
CA ASP A 131 -28.07 6.10 -25.71
C ASP A 131 -28.42 4.65 -25.35
N SER A 132 -29.72 4.36 -25.23
CA SER A 132 -30.21 3.01 -24.93
C SER A 132 -29.89 1.97 -26.01
N SER A 133 -29.35 2.39 -27.15
CA SER A 133 -28.89 1.53 -28.23
C SER A 133 -27.38 1.23 -28.19
N SER A 134 -26.65 1.75 -27.21
CA SER A 134 -25.23 1.46 -27.04
C SER A 134 -25.02 -0.05 -26.83
N GLN A 135 -24.16 -0.63 -27.65
CA GLN A 135 -23.76 -2.04 -27.54
C GLN A 135 -22.72 -2.26 -26.42
N PHE A 136 -22.21 -1.18 -25.82
CA PHE A 136 -21.16 -1.22 -24.82
C PHE A 136 -21.74 -1.31 -23.40
N SER A 137 -21.05 -2.06 -22.54
CA SER A 137 -21.44 -2.19 -21.14
C SER A 137 -21.16 -0.89 -20.35
N GLU A 138 -21.83 -0.72 -19.21
CA GLU A 138 -21.54 0.38 -18.27
C GLU A 138 -20.05 0.42 -17.87
N TYR A 139 -19.43 -0.75 -17.68
CA TYR A 139 -18.00 -0.87 -17.38
C TYR A 139 -17.11 -0.37 -18.52
N THR A 140 -17.45 -0.71 -19.77
CA THR A 140 -16.74 -0.24 -20.98
C THR A 140 -16.78 1.28 -21.07
N GLN A 141 -17.95 1.87 -20.85
CA GLN A 141 -18.17 3.32 -20.88
C GLN A 141 -17.40 4.02 -19.76
N GLU A 142 -17.39 3.43 -18.56
CA GLU A 142 -16.60 3.92 -17.41
C GLU A 142 -15.10 3.98 -17.73
N LEU A 143 -14.55 2.93 -18.36
CA LEU A 143 -13.15 2.91 -18.79
C LEU A 143 -12.84 3.98 -19.84
N ALA A 144 -13.71 4.16 -20.84
CA ALA A 144 -13.51 5.18 -21.86
C ALA A 144 -13.52 6.59 -21.27
N VAL A 145 -14.46 6.90 -20.38
CA VAL A 145 -14.52 8.16 -19.63
C VAL A 145 -13.26 8.37 -18.80
N ARG A 146 -12.80 7.33 -18.09
CA ARG A 146 -11.56 7.39 -17.30
C ARG A 146 -10.36 7.73 -18.17
N ILE A 147 -10.24 7.15 -19.37
CA ILE A 147 -9.13 7.48 -20.29
C ILE A 147 -9.22 8.95 -20.72
N VAL A 148 -10.39 9.45 -21.15
CA VAL A 148 -10.56 10.87 -21.54
C VAL A 148 -10.12 11.80 -20.42
N MET A 149 -10.51 11.51 -19.18
CA MET A 149 -10.12 12.27 -17.99
C MET A 149 -8.61 12.23 -17.73
N LEU A 150 -8.00 11.05 -17.87
CA LEU A 150 -6.57 10.85 -17.64
C LEU A 150 -5.69 11.46 -18.74
N LEU A 151 -6.22 11.69 -19.94
CA LEU A 151 -5.49 12.39 -21.00
C LEU A 151 -5.31 13.89 -20.69
N ASP A 152 -6.14 14.46 -19.82
CA ASP A 152 -6.04 15.86 -19.40
C ASP A 152 -5.98 16.84 -20.59
N VAL A 153 -6.86 16.64 -21.58
CA VAL A 153 -7.03 17.58 -22.70
C VAL A 153 -8.03 18.68 -22.32
N PRO A 154 -7.90 19.91 -22.84
CA PRO A 154 -8.83 21.02 -22.55
C PRO A 154 -10.30 20.68 -22.77
N GLU A 155 -10.59 19.88 -23.80
CA GLU A 155 -11.94 19.48 -24.21
C GLU A 155 -12.53 18.37 -23.34
N ALA A 156 -11.74 17.74 -22.45
CA ALA A 156 -12.19 16.60 -21.65
C ALA A 156 -13.43 16.96 -20.82
N ALA A 157 -13.42 18.14 -20.19
CA ALA A 157 -14.55 18.65 -19.43
C ALA A 157 -15.81 18.82 -20.30
N GLU A 158 -15.67 19.35 -21.51
CA GLU A 158 -16.78 19.53 -22.45
C GLU A 158 -17.37 18.19 -22.92
N ILE A 159 -16.51 17.18 -23.09
CA ILE A 159 -16.91 15.82 -23.51
C ILE A 159 -17.67 15.10 -22.39
N VAL A 160 -17.18 15.15 -21.15
CA VAL A 160 -17.74 14.34 -20.06
C VAL A 160 -18.87 15.04 -19.29
N SER A 161 -18.93 16.37 -19.30
CA SER A 161 -19.96 17.14 -18.58
C SER A 161 -21.40 16.76 -18.96
N PRO A 162 -21.77 16.62 -20.26
CA PRO A 162 -23.10 16.16 -20.66
C PRO A 162 -23.46 14.78 -20.11
N LEU A 163 -22.46 13.91 -19.94
CA LEU A 163 -22.65 12.52 -19.49
C LEU A 163 -23.09 12.46 -18.03
N LEU A 164 -22.73 13.43 -17.17
CA LEU A 164 -23.16 13.48 -15.76
C LEU A 164 -24.67 13.29 -15.56
N ARG A 165 -25.49 13.70 -16.52
CA ARG A 165 -26.96 13.67 -16.40
C ARG A 165 -27.60 12.40 -16.94
N ILE A 166 -27.02 11.82 -17.98
CA ILE A 166 -27.62 10.72 -18.75
C ILE A 166 -26.95 9.38 -18.51
N SER A 167 -25.78 9.38 -17.87
CA SER A 167 -24.98 8.19 -17.60
C SER A 167 -25.57 7.24 -16.56
N PRO A 168 -25.21 5.95 -16.64
CA PRO A 168 -25.28 5.03 -15.51
C PRO A 168 -24.51 5.53 -14.27
N ILE A 169 -24.82 4.95 -13.12
CA ILE A 169 -24.31 5.42 -11.81
C ILE A 169 -22.78 5.32 -11.72
N SER A 170 -22.14 4.26 -12.24
CA SER A 170 -20.69 4.12 -12.13
C SER A 170 -19.94 5.19 -12.94
N VAL A 171 -20.44 5.49 -14.13
CA VAL A 171 -19.91 6.55 -14.99
C VAL A 171 -20.12 7.91 -14.34
N LYS A 172 -21.29 8.20 -13.77
CA LYS A 172 -21.56 9.43 -13.02
C LYS A 172 -20.55 9.63 -11.87
N ALA A 173 -20.30 8.59 -11.07
CA ALA A 173 -19.36 8.65 -9.95
C ALA A 173 -17.91 8.92 -10.42
N THR A 174 -17.51 8.33 -11.56
CA THR A 174 -16.19 8.55 -12.15
C THR A 174 -16.01 10.00 -12.61
N ILE A 175 -17.01 10.56 -13.28
CA ILE A 175 -16.98 11.97 -13.74
C ILE A 175 -17.04 12.94 -12.56
N LEU A 176 -17.84 12.64 -11.53
CA LEU A 176 -17.86 13.42 -10.29
C LEU A 176 -16.46 13.51 -9.67
N HIS A 177 -15.75 12.39 -9.58
CA HIS A 177 -14.40 12.35 -9.03
C HIS A 177 -13.41 13.19 -9.84
N PHE A 178 -13.53 13.19 -11.17
CA PHE A 178 -12.72 14.05 -12.04
C PHE A 178 -12.89 15.53 -11.74
N PHE A 179 -14.14 16.00 -11.76
CA PHE A 179 -14.45 17.41 -11.54
C PHE A 179 -14.08 17.86 -10.13
N ALA A 180 -14.23 16.99 -9.14
CA ALA A 180 -13.76 17.23 -7.78
C ALA A 180 -12.25 17.50 -7.71
N ARG A 181 -11.43 16.69 -8.40
CA ARG A 181 -9.97 16.90 -8.45
C ARG A 181 -9.57 18.17 -9.20
N LYS A 182 -10.39 18.64 -10.13
CA LYS A 182 -10.18 19.87 -10.90
C LYS A 182 -10.71 21.11 -10.20
N GLY A 183 -11.54 20.96 -9.15
CA GLY A 183 -12.20 22.09 -8.49
C GLY A 183 -13.24 22.77 -9.38
N GLU A 184 -13.90 22.01 -10.26
CA GLU A 184 -14.93 22.48 -11.18
C GLU A 184 -16.27 21.80 -10.86
N ASP A 185 -17.43 22.44 -11.04
CA ASP A 185 -18.72 21.80 -10.72
C ASP A 185 -19.37 21.12 -11.92
N HIS A 186 -19.70 21.87 -12.99
CA HIS A 186 -20.46 21.35 -14.15
C HIS A 186 -21.76 20.59 -13.81
N GLY A 187 -22.29 20.77 -12.59
CA GLY A 187 -23.45 20.03 -12.06
C GLY A 187 -23.08 18.75 -11.29
N ALA A 188 -21.80 18.47 -11.10
CA ALA A 188 -21.30 17.33 -10.35
C ALA A 188 -21.78 17.33 -8.89
N LEU A 189 -21.90 18.50 -8.24
CA LEU A 189 -22.40 18.55 -6.85
C LEU A 189 -23.88 18.14 -6.74
N GLU A 190 -24.69 18.40 -7.75
CA GLU A 190 -26.09 17.90 -7.77
C GLU A 190 -26.13 16.39 -8.00
N VAL A 191 -25.25 15.86 -8.86
CA VAL A 191 -25.07 14.42 -9.02
C VAL A 191 -24.57 13.76 -7.73
N ALA A 192 -23.67 14.40 -6.98
CA ALA A 192 -23.18 13.87 -5.70
C ALA A 192 -24.33 13.70 -4.68
N LYS A 193 -25.27 14.65 -4.62
CA LYS A 193 -26.48 14.52 -3.80
C LYS A 193 -27.35 13.33 -4.25
N GLU A 194 -27.61 13.22 -5.55
CA GLU A 194 -28.38 12.10 -6.13
C GLU A 194 -27.76 10.75 -5.73
N LEU A 195 -26.43 10.60 -5.90
CA LEU A 195 -25.69 9.37 -5.60
C LEU A 195 -25.72 9.01 -4.11
N ILE A 196 -25.62 10.00 -3.22
CA ILE A 196 -25.78 9.80 -1.77
C ILE A 196 -27.19 9.36 -1.42
N GLU A 197 -28.21 9.95 -2.04
CA GLU A 197 -29.62 9.63 -1.74
C GLU A 197 -30.00 8.21 -2.12
N ILE A 198 -29.49 7.70 -3.24
CA ILE A 198 -29.73 6.32 -3.70
C ILE A 198 -28.77 5.29 -3.08
N GLU A 199 -27.89 5.72 -2.17
CA GLU A 199 -26.90 4.90 -1.47
C GLU A 199 -25.98 4.08 -2.42
N SER A 200 -25.66 4.63 -3.59
CA SER A 200 -24.81 3.97 -4.59
C SER A 200 -23.47 4.66 -4.72
N ARG A 201 -22.39 3.87 -4.84
CA ARG A 201 -21.01 4.37 -4.93
C ARG A 201 -20.68 5.42 -3.86
N VAL A 202 -21.21 5.24 -2.64
CA VAL A 202 -21.11 6.22 -1.55
C VAL A 202 -19.65 6.56 -1.23
N HIS A 203 -18.75 5.58 -1.20
CA HIS A 203 -17.33 5.82 -0.94
C HIS A 203 -16.71 6.82 -1.92
N ALA A 204 -16.82 6.55 -3.23
CA ALA A 204 -16.28 7.42 -4.27
C ALA A 204 -16.93 8.80 -4.25
N THR A 205 -18.24 8.86 -3.98
CA THR A 205 -18.99 10.12 -3.90
C THR A 205 -18.54 10.98 -2.73
N VAL A 206 -18.39 10.39 -1.54
CA VAL A 206 -17.92 11.11 -0.34
C VAL A 206 -16.46 11.55 -0.50
N GLY A 207 -15.58 10.70 -1.03
CA GLY A 207 -14.19 11.09 -1.33
C GLY A 207 -14.11 12.23 -2.36
N SER A 208 -15.05 12.31 -3.31
CA SER A 208 -15.12 13.43 -4.25
C SER A 208 -15.61 14.72 -3.57
N LEU A 209 -16.58 14.64 -2.66
CA LEU A 209 -17.00 15.79 -1.86
C LEU A 209 -15.90 16.29 -0.92
N GLU A 210 -15.12 15.38 -0.33
CA GLU A 210 -13.93 15.72 0.45
C GLU A 210 -12.91 16.47 -0.41
N ALA A 211 -12.65 16.01 -1.64
CA ALA A 211 -11.75 16.69 -2.58
C ALA A 211 -12.21 18.12 -2.93
N TYR A 212 -13.52 18.34 -3.12
CA TYR A 212 -14.06 19.70 -3.27
C TYR A 212 -13.84 20.56 -2.02
N CYS A 213 -14.00 19.99 -0.83
CA CYS A 213 -13.80 20.70 0.43
C CYS A 213 -12.35 21.18 0.59
N LYS A 214 -11.38 20.36 0.16
CA LYS A 214 -9.94 20.66 0.16
C LYS A 214 -9.50 21.60 -0.96
N GLY A 215 -10.36 21.86 -1.95
CA GLY A 215 -10.04 22.70 -3.10
C GLY A 215 -10.03 24.20 -2.78
N GLU A 216 -9.33 24.98 -3.61
CA GLU A 216 -9.19 26.44 -3.44
C GLU A 216 -10.49 27.23 -3.69
N ASN A 217 -11.47 26.62 -4.37
CA ASN A 217 -12.75 27.27 -4.68
C ASN A 217 -13.68 27.27 -3.46
N ILE A 218 -13.68 28.37 -2.71
CA ILE A 218 -14.47 28.58 -1.49
C ILE A 218 -15.97 28.29 -1.68
N ASP A 219 -16.55 28.65 -2.82
CA ASP A 219 -17.98 28.40 -3.05
C ASP A 219 -18.29 26.92 -3.18
N LEU A 220 -17.47 26.20 -3.96
CA LEU A 220 -17.61 24.75 -4.13
C LEU A 220 -17.32 24.00 -2.83
N SER A 221 -16.28 24.40 -2.11
CA SER A 221 -15.93 23.83 -0.79
C SER A 221 -17.09 23.98 0.20
N ARG A 222 -17.70 25.17 0.29
CA ARG A 222 -18.89 25.42 1.11
C ARG A 222 -20.11 24.61 0.67
N ARG A 223 -20.38 24.49 -0.63
CA ARG A 223 -21.51 23.70 -1.15
C ARG A 223 -21.31 22.20 -0.89
N ALA A 224 -20.10 21.68 -1.10
CA ALA A 224 -19.74 20.29 -0.83
C ALA A 224 -19.81 19.95 0.65
N SER A 225 -19.28 20.82 1.53
CA SER A 225 -19.36 20.63 2.98
C SER A 225 -20.80 20.61 3.49
N ASN A 226 -21.71 21.45 2.97
CA ASN A 226 -23.14 21.34 3.30
C ASN A 226 -23.72 19.96 2.98
N ILE A 227 -23.36 19.37 1.83
CA ILE A 227 -23.79 18.01 1.46
C ILE A 227 -23.20 16.97 2.44
N LEU A 228 -21.93 17.13 2.85
CA LEU A 228 -21.30 16.26 3.83
C LEU A 228 -21.92 16.38 5.23
N VAL A 229 -22.36 17.57 5.65
CA VAL A 229 -23.11 17.75 6.92
C VAL A 229 -24.38 16.91 6.92
N ASP A 230 -25.18 17.02 5.86
CA ASP A 230 -26.42 16.25 5.73
C ASP A 230 -26.13 14.74 5.73
N PHE A 231 -25.08 14.32 5.02
CA PHE A 231 -24.63 12.93 4.99
C PHE A 231 -24.24 12.43 6.39
N VAL A 232 -23.40 13.17 7.13
CA VAL A 232 -22.96 12.77 8.48
C VAL A 232 -24.15 12.70 9.43
N LEU A 233 -25.01 13.73 9.46
CA LEU A 233 -26.16 13.78 10.37
C LEU A 233 -27.18 12.66 10.10
N LYS A 234 -27.36 12.28 8.83
CA LYS A 234 -28.23 11.15 8.44
C LYS A 234 -27.62 9.80 8.82
N ASN A 235 -26.30 9.63 8.64
CA ASN A 235 -25.67 8.31 8.62
C ASN A 235 -24.79 7.97 9.82
N TYR A 236 -24.47 8.90 10.72
CA TYR A 236 -23.50 8.64 11.81
C TYR A 236 -23.85 7.42 12.69
N ARG A 237 -25.14 7.09 12.83
CA ARG A 237 -25.66 5.94 13.61
C ARG A 237 -25.66 4.60 12.87
N GLN A 238 -25.47 4.57 11.55
CA GLN A 238 -25.51 3.31 10.79
C GLN A 238 -24.33 2.41 11.15
N GLN A 239 -24.46 1.09 11.21
CA GLN A 239 -23.33 0.21 11.56
C GLN A 239 -22.56 -0.27 10.33
N GLY A 240 -21.29 -0.70 10.50
CA GLY A 240 -20.45 -1.28 9.45
C GLY A 240 -19.18 -0.48 9.16
N ASN A 241 -18.15 -1.19 8.68
CA ASN A 241 -16.82 -0.63 8.38
C ASN A 241 -16.85 0.32 7.18
N ASP A 242 -17.57 -0.04 6.10
CA ASP A 242 -17.69 0.81 4.91
C ASP A 242 -18.20 2.22 5.26
N PHE A 243 -19.28 2.28 6.06
CA PHE A 243 -19.82 3.54 6.55
C PHE A 243 -18.88 4.27 7.51
N ALA A 244 -18.03 3.55 8.24
CA ALA A 244 -17.04 4.17 9.10
C ALA A 244 -15.99 4.93 8.26
N ASN A 245 -15.54 4.34 7.15
CA ASN A 245 -14.66 5.00 6.19
C ASN A 245 -15.34 6.18 5.51
N HIS A 246 -16.62 6.06 5.12
CA HIS A 246 -17.36 7.20 4.56
C HIS A 246 -17.45 8.37 5.56
N LEU A 247 -17.78 8.08 6.82
CA LEU A 247 -17.84 9.12 7.84
C LEU A 247 -16.48 9.77 8.12
N TRP A 248 -15.40 9.00 8.02
CA TRP A 248 -14.04 9.55 8.11
C TRP A 248 -13.80 10.58 7.01
N HIS A 249 -13.90 10.19 5.73
CA HIS A 249 -13.72 11.11 4.60
C HIS A 249 -14.65 12.34 4.68
N ALA A 250 -15.89 12.13 5.10
CA ALA A 250 -16.83 13.24 5.30
C ALA A 250 -16.37 14.22 6.40
N MET A 251 -15.91 13.71 7.54
CA MET A 251 -15.40 14.57 8.63
C MET A 251 -14.10 15.27 8.24
N ASP A 252 -13.17 14.61 7.54
CA ASP A 252 -11.95 15.22 7.00
C ASP A 252 -12.31 16.39 6.09
N GLY A 253 -13.24 16.18 5.14
CA GLY A 253 -13.72 17.24 4.26
C GLY A 253 -14.32 18.43 5.02
N LEU A 254 -15.15 18.18 6.05
CA LEU A 254 -15.75 19.25 6.83
C LEU A 254 -14.74 20.07 7.65
N VAL A 255 -13.67 19.43 8.14
CA VAL A 255 -12.58 20.09 8.88
C VAL A 255 -11.78 20.99 7.94
N GLU A 256 -11.40 20.48 6.76
CA GLU A 256 -10.66 21.24 5.76
C GLU A 256 -11.46 22.42 5.20
N ALA A 257 -12.78 22.27 5.05
CA ALA A 257 -13.67 23.35 4.65
C ALA A 257 -13.95 24.37 5.77
N GLU A 258 -13.41 24.18 6.99
CA GLU A 258 -13.68 24.98 8.18
C GLU A 258 -15.19 25.21 8.41
N HIS A 259 -16.00 24.17 8.20
CA HIS A 259 -17.46 24.33 8.20
C HIS A 259 -17.97 24.88 9.55
N PRO A 260 -18.85 25.90 9.59
CA PRO A 260 -19.23 26.59 10.85
C PRO A 260 -19.79 25.66 11.94
N ASP A 261 -20.46 24.58 11.54
CA ASP A 261 -21.06 23.60 12.45
C ASP A 261 -20.14 22.42 12.81
N ILE A 262 -18.88 22.38 12.35
CA ILE A 262 -18.03 21.19 12.47
C ILE A 262 -17.86 20.74 13.92
N LYS A 263 -17.60 21.67 14.86
CA LYS A 263 -17.47 21.34 16.29
C LYS A 263 -18.71 20.62 16.82
N ARG A 264 -19.90 21.17 16.55
CA ARG A 264 -21.18 20.59 16.97
C ARG A 264 -21.39 19.19 16.39
N ILE A 265 -21.03 18.99 15.12
CA ILE A 265 -21.16 17.69 14.43
C ILE A 265 -20.21 16.66 15.05
N LEU A 266 -18.94 17.01 15.25
CA LEU A 266 -17.95 16.13 15.86
C LEU A 266 -18.35 15.75 17.30
N GLU A 267 -18.86 16.70 18.09
CA GLU A 267 -19.40 16.41 19.42
C GLU A 267 -20.56 15.42 19.38
N GLN A 268 -21.47 15.60 18.42
CA GLN A 268 -22.60 14.69 18.23
C GLN A 268 -22.15 13.27 17.85
N VAL A 269 -21.11 13.14 17.02
CA VAL A 269 -20.54 11.82 16.67
C VAL A 269 -19.81 11.21 17.86
N LEU A 270 -18.99 11.98 18.58
CA LEU A 270 -18.21 11.53 19.73
C LEU A 270 -19.08 11.01 20.89
N HIS A 271 -20.22 11.67 21.14
CA HIS A 271 -21.18 11.33 22.20
C HIS A 271 -22.35 10.46 21.70
N GLY A 272 -22.43 10.21 20.40
CA GLY A 272 -23.48 9.41 19.79
C GLY A 272 -23.31 7.90 20.06
N PRO A 273 -24.37 7.10 19.85
CA PRO A 273 -24.33 5.64 19.99
C PRO A 273 -23.67 5.00 18.75
N VAL A 274 -22.41 5.35 18.49
CA VAL A 274 -21.64 4.88 17.32
C VAL A 274 -20.45 4.04 17.78
N ILE A 275 -19.93 3.20 16.88
CA ILE A 275 -18.75 2.37 17.18
C ILE A 275 -17.53 3.23 17.53
N ASP A 276 -16.65 2.70 18.38
CA ASP A 276 -15.56 3.47 18.98
C ASP A 276 -14.58 4.03 17.96
N PHE A 277 -14.36 3.36 16.83
CA PHE A 277 -13.56 3.89 15.74
C PHE A 277 -14.05 5.27 15.26
N ARG A 278 -15.37 5.46 15.12
CA ARG A 278 -15.94 6.73 14.67
C ARG A 278 -15.87 7.82 15.74
N ARG A 279 -16.09 7.44 17.00
CA ARG A 279 -15.88 8.31 18.15
C ARG A 279 -14.42 8.77 18.20
N GLY A 280 -13.50 7.86 17.93
CA GLY A 280 -12.07 8.10 17.83
C GLY A 280 -11.68 9.09 16.74
N ILE A 281 -12.24 8.94 15.53
CA ILE A 281 -12.05 9.92 14.45
C ILE A 281 -12.58 11.29 14.87
N ALA A 282 -13.81 11.35 15.40
CA ALA A 282 -14.39 12.61 15.84
C ALA A 282 -13.55 13.29 16.93
N LEU A 283 -13.03 12.51 17.89
CA LEU A 283 -12.12 12.98 18.94
C LEU A 283 -10.85 13.62 18.34
N ARG A 284 -10.25 12.96 17.34
CA ARG A 284 -9.01 13.41 16.68
C ARG A 284 -9.16 14.75 15.98
N HIS A 285 -10.30 14.99 15.33
CA HIS A 285 -10.56 16.28 14.69
C HIS A 285 -11.03 17.34 15.68
N LEU A 286 -11.77 16.96 16.72
CA LEU A 286 -12.31 17.92 17.67
C LEU A 286 -11.23 18.50 18.58
N ALA A 287 -10.22 17.71 18.96
CA ALA A 287 -9.21 18.15 19.92
C ALA A 287 -8.37 19.35 19.44
N PRO A 288 -7.84 19.40 18.21
CA PRO A 288 -7.12 20.57 17.70
C PRO A 288 -7.99 21.83 17.56
N LEU A 289 -9.31 21.67 17.39
CA LEU A 289 -10.23 22.81 17.23
C LEU A 289 -10.53 23.54 18.56
N ASP A 290 -10.22 22.92 19.71
CA ASP A 290 -10.72 23.31 21.03
C ASP A 290 -9.61 23.62 22.06
N GLU A 291 -8.41 24.05 21.63
CA GLU A 291 -7.28 24.45 22.50
C GLU A 291 -7.23 23.69 23.86
N ASP A 292 -7.45 24.38 24.98
CA ASP A 292 -7.46 23.82 26.35
C ASP A 292 -8.55 22.75 26.59
N ALA A 293 -9.73 22.95 26.00
CA ALA A 293 -10.83 21.99 26.10
C ALA A 293 -10.51 20.70 25.32
N GLY A 294 -9.72 20.81 24.25
CA GLY A 294 -9.18 19.69 23.49
C GLY A 294 -8.29 18.79 24.36
N VAL A 295 -7.31 19.36 25.05
CA VAL A 295 -6.42 18.62 25.97
C VAL A 295 -7.21 17.93 27.09
N SER A 296 -8.18 18.64 27.68
CA SER A 296 -9.06 18.08 28.71
C SER A 296 -9.88 16.90 28.20
N ARG A 297 -10.35 16.96 26.96
CA ARG A 297 -11.13 15.90 26.30
C ARG A 297 -10.26 14.68 26.01
N LEU A 298 -9.04 14.88 25.49
CA LEU A 298 -8.07 13.82 25.25
C LEU A 298 -7.68 13.11 26.56
N THR A 299 -7.41 13.88 27.62
CA THR A 299 -7.11 13.37 28.96
C THR A 299 -8.21 12.44 29.47
N ARG A 300 -9.49 12.82 29.30
CA ARG A 300 -10.62 11.97 29.67
C ARG A 300 -10.72 10.73 28.78
N ALA A 301 -10.48 10.87 27.48
CA ALA A 301 -10.54 9.76 26.54
C ALA A 301 -9.48 8.68 26.80
N LEU A 302 -8.34 9.02 27.42
CA LEU A 302 -7.34 8.04 27.87
C LEU A 302 -7.89 7.05 28.93
N GLN A 303 -8.93 7.44 29.66
CA GLN A 303 -9.60 6.58 30.66
C GLN A 303 -10.56 5.56 30.01
N ASP A 304 -10.98 5.79 28.77
CA ASP A 304 -11.81 4.88 27.99
C ASP A 304 -10.91 3.97 27.15
N SER A 305 -10.86 2.67 27.45
CA SER A 305 -10.02 1.71 26.72
C SER A 305 -10.28 1.73 25.22
N ASN A 306 -11.50 2.03 24.78
CA ASN A 306 -11.83 1.98 23.37
C ASN A 306 -11.43 3.25 22.61
N LEU A 307 -11.28 4.38 23.32
CA LEU A 307 -10.84 5.65 22.74
C LEU A 307 -9.34 5.92 22.94
N ARG A 308 -8.69 5.19 23.86
CA ARG A 308 -7.31 5.41 24.27
C ARG A 308 -6.32 5.48 23.10
N GLN A 309 -6.47 4.61 22.11
CA GLN A 309 -5.66 4.64 20.89
C GLN A 309 -5.76 6.00 20.17
N TYR A 310 -6.98 6.44 19.85
CA TYR A 310 -7.20 7.68 19.12
C TYR A 310 -6.80 8.91 19.95
N ALA A 311 -7.01 8.86 21.27
CA ALA A 311 -6.54 9.89 22.17
C ALA A 311 -5.01 10.00 22.10
N SER A 312 -4.29 8.88 22.20
CA SER A 312 -2.82 8.87 22.12
C SER A 312 -2.29 9.37 20.77
N GLU A 313 -2.88 8.95 19.65
CA GLU A 313 -2.51 9.43 18.31
C GLU A 313 -2.70 10.96 18.19
N SER A 314 -3.82 11.47 18.72
CA SER A 314 -4.12 12.90 18.69
C SER A 314 -3.17 13.71 19.58
N ILE A 315 -2.82 13.18 20.75
CA ILE A 315 -1.84 13.80 21.64
C ILE A 315 -0.46 13.86 20.96
N SER A 316 -0.02 12.77 20.32
CA SER A 316 1.24 12.74 19.57
C SER A 316 1.27 13.79 18.45
N ALA A 317 0.15 13.96 17.73
CA ALA A 317 0.05 14.92 16.64
C ALA A 317 0.04 16.39 17.11
N ILE A 318 -0.58 16.68 18.25
CA ILE A 318 -0.60 18.04 18.84
C ILE A 318 0.77 18.38 19.45
N GLY A 319 1.47 17.39 20.02
CA GLY A 319 2.75 17.58 20.68
C GLY A 319 2.65 18.33 22.02
N ALA A 320 3.81 18.77 22.54
CA ALA A 320 3.89 19.50 23.79
C ALA A 320 3.39 20.96 23.66
N VAL A 321 2.17 21.24 24.10
CA VAL A 321 1.65 22.61 24.23
C VAL A 321 1.61 23.00 25.72
N GLY A 322 2.61 23.76 26.19
CA GLY A 322 2.66 24.27 27.58
C GLY A 322 3.03 23.22 28.66
N ASP A 323 2.75 23.56 29.93
CA ASP A 323 2.93 22.65 31.07
C ASP A 323 1.86 21.55 31.03
N ASN A 324 2.26 20.36 30.58
CA ASN A 324 1.40 19.21 30.38
C ASN A 324 1.50 18.17 31.51
N SER A 325 1.94 18.57 32.71
CA SER A 325 2.11 17.65 33.84
C SER A 325 0.87 16.77 34.12
N ALA A 326 -0.34 17.33 34.03
CA ALA A 326 -1.58 16.56 34.18
C ALA A 326 -1.81 15.52 33.06
N LEU A 327 -1.48 15.89 31.81
CA LEU A 327 -1.60 15.00 30.66
C LEU A 327 -0.55 13.87 30.72
N SER A 328 0.68 14.17 31.12
CA SER A 328 1.73 13.17 31.34
C SER A 328 1.30 12.17 32.42
N VAL A 329 0.73 12.62 33.53
CA VAL A 329 0.18 11.73 34.58
C VAL A 329 -0.95 10.85 34.02
N ALA A 330 -1.85 11.42 33.21
CA ALA A 330 -2.95 10.65 32.60
C ALA A 330 -2.44 9.58 31.60
N LEU A 331 -1.43 9.92 30.80
CA LEU A 331 -0.78 8.97 29.88
C LEU A 331 -0.08 7.86 30.65
N LEU A 332 0.67 8.17 31.71
CA LEU A 332 1.33 7.15 32.53
C LEU A 332 0.32 6.18 33.14
N ASN A 333 -0.78 6.68 33.70
CA ASN A 333 -1.86 5.84 34.21
C ASN A 333 -2.49 4.97 33.10
N ALA A 334 -2.65 5.51 31.89
CA ALA A 334 -3.20 4.77 30.75
C ALA A 334 -2.25 3.68 30.26
N ILE A 335 -0.94 3.95 30.24
CA ILE A 335 0.14 3.01 29.93
C ILE A 335 0.15 1.84 30.92
N GLU A 336 0.02 2.11 32.22
CA GLU A 336 -0.01 1.08 33.27
C GLU A 336 -1.23 0.15 33.12
N GLN A 337 -2.36 0.67 32.63
CA GLN A 337 -3.61 -0.08 32.50
C GLN A 337 -3.81 -0.79 31.15
N GLU A 338 -3.17 -0.30 30.07
CA GLU A 338 -3.37 -0.85 28.73
C GLU A 338 -2.74 -2.22 28.59
N GLN A 339 -3.47 -3.19 28.02
CA GLN A 339 -3.01 -4.58 27.82
C GLN A 339 -2.74 -4.91 26.35
N ARG A 340 -3.23 -4.09 25.41
CA ARG A 340 -3.02 -4.28 23.97
C ARG A 340 -1.70 -3.61 23.57
N GLU A 341 -0.75 -4.43 23.15
CA GLU A 341 0.60 -4.00 22.74
C GLU A 341 0.59 -2.85 21.71
N ARG A 342 -0.22 -2.97 20.66
CA ARG A 342 -0.36 -1.92 19.63
C ARG A 342 -0.83 -0.57 20.19
N VAL A 343 -1.67 -0.57 21.22
CA VAL A 343 -2.16 0.68 21.85
C VAL A 343 -1.13 1.19 22.87
N LEU A 344 -0.45 0.29 23.57
CA LEU A 344 0.64 0.62 24.48
C LEU A 344 1.76 1.39 23.77
N ALA A 345 2.18 0.94 22.58
CA ALA A 345 3.18 1.65 21.78
C ALA A 345 2.77 3.09 21.46
N LYS A 346 1.51 3.30 21.03
CA LYS A 346 0.98 4.64 20.72
C LYS A 346 0.90 5.54 21.96
N LEU A 347 0.54 5.00 23.12
CA LEU A 347 0.53 5.74 24.38
C LEU A 347 1.92 6.18 24.81
N VAL A 348 2.91 5.29 24.68
CA VAL A 348 4.29 5.60 25.01
C VAL A 348 4.86 6.66 24.06
N ASN A 349 4.57 6.57 22.76
CA ASN A 349 4.93 7.63 21.81
C ASN A 349 4.28 8.98 22.19
N ALA A 350 3.00 8.97 22.57
CA ALA A 350 2.31 10.17 23.03
C ALA A 350 2.94 10.75 24.32
N TYR A 351 3.40 9.89 25.23
CA TYR A 351 4.09 10.28 26.45
C TYR A 351 5.42 11.00 26.15
N VAL A 352 6.20 10.47 25.21
CA VAL A 352 7.44 11.13 24.77
C VAL A 352 7.14 12.43 24.01
N ALA A 353 6.11 12.45 23.17
CA ALA A 353 5.72 13.63 22.38
C ALA A 353 5.35 14.85 23.24
N VAL A 354 4.79 14.62 24.43
CA VAL A 354 4.49 15.71 25.40
C VAL A 354 5.70 16.12 26.23
N GLY A 355 6.90 15.63 25.91
CA GLY A 355 8.16 15.98 26.55
C GLY A 355 8.40 15.29 27.89
N ALA A 356 7.67 14.21 28.20
CA ALA A 356 7.85 13.52 29.46
C ALA A 356 9.06 12.57 29.42
N GLU A 357 9.82 12.51 30.50
CA GLU A 357 11.05 11.72 30.57
C GLU A 357 10.75 10.23 30.71
N LEU A 358 11.27 9.38 29.82
CA LEU A 358 11.11 7.91 29.91
C LEU A 358 11.68 7.31 31.20
N THR A 359 12.61 8.00 31.87
CA THR A 359 13.18 7.58 33.17
C THR A 359 12.12 7.40 34.25
N THR A 360 10.96 8.03 34.09
CA THR A 360 9.81 7.91 34.99
C THR A 360 8.99 6.64 34.75
N MET A 361 9.13 5.97 33.59
CA MET A 361 8.43 4.72 33.30
C MET A 361 9.05 3.57 34.09
N GLN A 362 8.19 2.75 34.68
CA GLN A 362 8.61 1.57 35.38
C GLN A 362 9.13 0.52 34.38
N LYS A 363 10.22 -0.18 34.73
CA LYS A 363 10.80 -1.27 33.92
C LYS A 363 9.78 -2.29 33.39
N PRO A 364 8.75 -2.73 34.17
CA PRO A 364 7.74 -3.66 33.68
C PRO A 364 6.90 -3.13 32.51
N VAL A 365 6.75 -1.81 32.36
CA VAL A 365 6.06 -1.22 31.20
C VAL A 365 6.92 -1.39 29.95
N LEU A 366 8.20 -1.05 30.04
CA LEU A 366 9.14 -1.14 28.92
C LEU A 366 9.27 -2.59 28.44
N GLU A 367 9.23 -3.57 29.35
CA GLU A 367 9.29 -5.00 29.02
C GLU A 367 8.05 -5.53 28.28
N ARG A 368 6.94 -4.78 28.26
CA ARG A 368 5.69 -5.15 27.57
C ARG A 368 5.58 -4.56 26.16
N LEU A 369 6.51 -3.69 25.79
CA LEU A 369 6.56 -3.12 24.46
C LEU A 369 7.19 -4.11 23.49
N ASP A 370 6.69 -4.14 22.27
CA ASP A 370 7.30 -4.89 21.19
C ASP A 370 8.77 -4.44 20.99
N PRO A 371 9.66 -5.34 20.55
CA PRO A 371 11.06 -5.01 20.32
C PRO A 371 11.30 -3.77 19.43
N GLY A 372 10.48 -3.55 18.39
CA GLY A 372 10.59 -2.40 17.50
C GLY A 372 10.29 -1.08 18.19
N THR A 373 9.24 -1.04 19.01
CA THR A 373 8.92 0.14 19.83
C THR A 373 9.99 0.41 20.88
N ARG A 374 10.58 -0.62 21.50
CA ARG A 374 11.70 -0.43 22.45
C ARG A 374 12.93 0.19 21.79
N MET A 375 13.30 -0.32 20.62
CA MET A 375 14.39 0.23 19.80
C MET A 375 14.14 1.71 19.50
N HIS A 376 12.93 2.02 19.03
CA HIS A 376 12.51 3.38 18.73
C HIS A 376 12.69 4.34 19.92
N LEU A 377 12.20 3.95 21.10
CA LEU A 377 12.29 4.78 22.30
C LEU A 377 13.73 4.97 22.79
N LYS A 378 14.55 3.93 22.67
CA LYS A 378 15.98 4.03 22.98
C LYS A 378 16.67 5.01 22.04
N TRP A 379 16.31 5.03 20.75
CA TRP A 379 16.88 6.01 19.81
C TRP A 379 16.51 7.44 20.20
N LEU A 380 15.23 7.70 20.47
CA LEU A 380 14.77 9.03 20.90
C LEU A 380 15.50 9.50 22.17
N THR A 381 15.59 8.64 23.18
CA THR A 381 16.19 9.02 24.47
C THR A 381 17.71 9.05 24.50
N SER A 382 18.36 8.30 23.61
CA SER A 382 19.82 8.28 23.48
C SER A 382 20.33 9.28 22.43
N GLY A 383 19.44 10.02 21.76
CA GLY A 383 19.80 10.95 20.68
C GLY A 383 20.40 10.25 19.46
N ILE A 384 20.01 9.00 19.19
CA ILE A 384 20.45 8.27 17.99
C ILE A 384 19.69 8.84 16.80
N THR A 385 20.43 9.40 15.84
CA THR A 385 19.88 9.95 14.59
C THR A 385 20.08 8.99 13.42
N PRO A 386 19.33 9.14 12.32
CA PRO A 386 19.61 8.46 11.05
C PRO A 386 21.08 8.57 10.62
N GLN A 387 21.68 9.77 10.70
CA GLN A 387 23.09 9.95 10.38
C GLN A 387 24.02 9.09 11.25
N TYR A 388 23.76 9.00 12.56
CA TYR A 388 24.55 8.16 13.46
C TYR A 388 24.45 6.68 13.06
N ALA A 389 23.23 6.18 12.83
CA ALA A 389 23.00 4.79 12.46
C ALA A 389 23.66 4.43 11.13
N ALA A 390 23.54 5.30 10.12
CA ALA A 390 24.20 5.13 8.83
C ALA A 390 25.73 5.11 8.96
N ASN A 391 26.32 6.05 9.71
CA ASN A 391 27.76 6.08 9.95
C ASN A 391 28.24 4.79 10.63
N LEU A 392 27.48 4.30 11.61
CA LEU A 392 27.80 3.06 12.31
C LEU A 392 27.75 1.84 11.38
N MET A 393 26.74 1.75 10.51
CA MET A 393 26.63 0.67 9.52
C MET A 393 27.73 0.72 8.46
N VAL A 394 28.09 1.91 7.97
CA VAL A 394 29.21 2.09 7.01
C VAL A 394 30.54 1.73 7.65
N GLN A 395 30.80 2.21 8.88
CA GLN A 395 32.03 1.90 9.60
C GLN A 395 32.19 0.39 9.88
N ALA A 396 31.08 -0.31 10.09
CA ALA A 396 31.04 -1.74 10.31
C ALA A 396 31.01 -2.57 9.01
N GLU A 397 31.15 -1.92 7.85
CA GLU A 397 31.12 -2.55 6.51
C GLU A 397 29.81 -3.33 6.23
N VAL A 398 28.72 -2.97 6.91
CA VAL A 398 27.39 -3.54 6.68
C VAL A 398 26.82 -3.06 5.35
N VAL A 399 27.03 -1.77 5.06
CA VAL A 399 26.70 -1.14 3.79
C VAL A 399 27.92 -0.34 3.30
N PRO A 400 28.16 -0.24 1.98
CA PRO A 400 29.33 0.47 1.47
C PRO A 400 29.26 1.98 1.69
N SER A 401 28.06 2.57 1.56
CA SER A 401 27.81 4.01 1.73
C SER A 401 26.31 4.29 1.78
N VAL A 402 25.90 5.39 2.41
CA VAL A 402 24.54 5.95 2.31
C VAL A 402 24.64 7.33 1.67
N SER A 403 23.80 7.63 0.68
CA SER A 403 23.85 8.91 -0.03
C SER A 403 23.37 10.07 0.85
N GLU A 404 23.85 11.28 0.59
CA GLU A 404 23.42 12.49 1.31
C GLU A 404 21.92 12.78 1.11
N ASP A 405 21.40 12.56 -0.09
CA ASP A 405 19.96 12.71 -0.39
C ASP A 405 19.13 11.72 0.42
N THR A 406 19.52 10.43 0.45
CA THR A 406 18.88 9.40 1.28
C THR A 406 18.91 9.80 2.75
N LEU A 407 20.04 10.29 3.26
CA LEU A 407 20.16 10.73 4.66
C LEU A 407 19.26 11.91 4.97
N LYS A 408 19.19 12.90 4.07
CA LYS A 408 18.31 14.05 4.22
C LYS A 408 16.84 13.63 4.25
N ASP A 409 16.45 12.71 3.38
CA ASP A 409 15.11 12.15 3.35
C ASP A 409 14.82 11.36 4.64
N LEU A 410 15.77 10.57 5.13
CA LEU A 410 15.64 9.83 6.39
C LEU A 410 15.50 10.75 7.60
N GLU A 411 16.28 11.83 7.67
CA GLU A 411 16.17 12.84 8.75
C GLU A 411 14.80 13.55 8.70
N ALA A 412 14.32 13.91 7.51
CA ALA A 412 13.00 14.50 7.35
C ALA A 412 11.89 13.55 7.84
N HIS A 413 11.95 12.26 7.49
CA HIS A 413 10.98 11.26 7.95
C HIS A 413 11.12 10.94 9.44
N TRP A 414 12.35 10.87 9.95
CA TRP A 414 12.62 10.66 11.37
C TRP A 414 11.93 11.72 12.21
N THR A 415 12.05 13.00 11.85
CA THR A 415 11.39 14.09 12.60
C THR A 415 9.86 14.04 12.59
N LYS A 416 9.25 13.36 11.61
CA LYS A 416 7.80 13.31 11.42
C LYS A 416 7.16 12.06 12.03
N ASP A 417 7.73 10.90 11.74
CA ASP A 417 7.12 9.59 12.05
C ASP A 417 7.84 8.88 13.22
N TRP A 418 9.04 9.37 13.57
CA TRP A 418 9.99 8.77 14.49
C TRP A 418 10.18 7.26 14.33
N SER A 419 10.10 6.67 13.14
CA SER A 419 10.27 5.21 12.99
C SER A 419 11.74 4.80 12.82
N ALA A 420 12.37 4.31 13.90
CA ALA A 420 13.77 3.87 13.87
C ALA A 420 13.97 2.63 12.96
N PHE A 421 12.99 1.72 12.96
CA PHE A 421 13.01 0.55 12.10
C PHE A 421 12.92 0.92 10.62
N ARG A 422 12.09 1.92 10.25
CA ARG A 422 12.07 2.46 8.87
C ARG A 422 13.45 2.99 8.48
N VAL A 423 14.11 3.74 9.35
CA VAL A 423 15.47 4.26 9.07
C VAL A 423 16.45 3.13 8.75
N VAL A 424 16.46 2.07 9.57
CA VAL A 424 17.30 0.90 9.32
C VAL A 424 16.95 0.21 8.01
N ARG A 425 15.65 0.03 7.73
CA ARG A 425 15.15 -0.58 6.50
C ARG A 425 15.67 0.14 5.25
N GLU A 426 15.57 1.47 5.21
CA GLU A 426 16.01 2.27 4.06
C GLU A 426 17.54 2.28 3.92
N ILE A 427 18.29 2.22 5.02
CA ILE A 427 19.77 2.08 4.96
C ILE A 427 20.16 0.71 4.38
N LEU A 428 19.43 -0.35 4.73
CA LEU A 428 19.67 -1.73 4.32
C LEU A 428 18.95 -2.12 3.03
N ASP A 429 18.30 -1.20 2.31
CA ASP A 429 17.39 -1.51 1.19
C ASP A 429 18.01 -2.48 0.15
N ARG A 430 19.30 -2.33 -0.15
CA ARG A 430 20.02 -3.21 -1.10
C ARG A 430 20.50 -4.54 -0.50
N GLN A 431 20.52 -4.66 0.81
CA GLN A 431 20.98 -5.84 1.56
C GLN A 431 19.80 -6.60 2.17
N MET A 432 18.57 -6.22 1.85
CA MET A 432 17.36 -6.68 2.55
C MET A 432 16.30 -7.17 1.57
N ALA A 433 15.73 -8.34 1.89
CA ALA A 433 14.55 -8.89 1.22
C ALA A 433 13.40 -8.94 2.21
N TRP A 434 12.26 -8.38 1.81
CA TRP A 434 11.03 -8.35 2.59
C TRP A 434 9.94 -9.09 1.83
N PHE A 435 9.32 -10.09 2.43
CA PHE A 435 8.26 -10.87 1.80
C PHE A 435 7.26 -11.38 2.83
N ASP A 436 6.04 -11.67 2.39
CA ASP A 436 5.06 -12.40 3.19
C ASP A 436 5.48 -13.86 3.30
N THR A 437 5.37 -14.47 4.48
CA THR A 437 5.69 -15.90 4.62
C THR A 437 4.63 -16.79 3.98
N GLU A 438 3.43 -16.27 3.73
CA GLU A 438 2.38 -16.93 2.95
C GLU A 438 2.60 -16.69 1.44
N SER A 439 2.75 -17.76 0.67
CA SER A 439 3.03 -17.73 -0.79
C SER A 439 1.79 -17.75 -1.67
N GLY A 440 0.62 -18.07 -1.12
CA GLY A 440 -0.63 -18.25 -1.86
C GLY A 440 -0.74 -19.57 -2.65
N ILE A 441 0.31 -20.40 -2.69
CA ILE A 441 0.33 -21.73 -3.32
C ILE A 441 0.87 -22.78 -2.35
N SER A 442 0.46 -24.05 -2.50
CA SER A 442 0.87 -25.13 -1.60
C SER A 442 1.38 -26.34 -2.41
N PRO A 443 2.65 -26.76 -2.26
CA PRO A 443 3.68 -26.12 -1.43
C PRO A 443 4.18 -24.79 -2.04
N PRO A 444 4.91 -23.95 -1.29
CA PRO A 444 5.47 -22.70 -1.79
C PRO A 444 6.53 -22.93 -2.87
N ASP A 445 6.68 -21.95 -3.76
CA ASP A 445 7.79 -21.90 -4.71
C ASP A 445 9.04 -21.31 -4.03
N TYR A 446 9.96 -22.19 -3.62
CA TYR A 446 11.22 -21.79 -2.99
C TYR A 446 12.23 -21.24 -4.01
N LEU A 447 12.06 -21.49 -5.31
CA LEU A 447 12.95 -20.95 -6.33
C LEU A 447 12.76 -19.44 -6.48
N ASP A 448 11.51 -18.98 -6.41
CA ASP A 448 11.18 -17.55 -6.38
C ASP A 448 11.79 -16.84 -5.16
N LEU A 449 11.61 -17.42 -3.97
CA LEU A 449 12.23 -16.90 -2.74
C LEU A 449 13.77 -16.84 -2.86
N LEU A 450 14.40 -17.89 -3.40
CA LEU A 450 15.85 -17.93 -3.61
C LEU A 450 16.31 -16.86 -4.60
N ALA A 451 15.56 -16.57 -5.66
CA ALA A 451 15.87 -15.49 -6.58
C ALA A 451 15.89 -14.12 -5.87
N HIS A 452 14.95 -13.88 -4.96
CA HIS A 452 14.95 -12.68 -4.12
C HIS A 452 16.18 -12.60 -3.19
N LEU A 453 16.53 -13.71 -2.53
CA LEU A 453 17.69 -13.75 -1.63
C LEU A 453 19.04 -13.63 -2.37
N LEU A 454 19.13 -14.13 -3.60
CA LEU A 454 20.30 -13.94 -4.46
C LEU A 454 20.48 -12.48 -4.87
N THR A 455 19.39 -11.73 -5.04
CA THR A 455 19.46 -10.30 -5.41
C THR A 455 20.17 -9.48 -4.33
N ILE A 456 19.90 -9.76 -3.05
CA ILE A 456 20.49 -9.02 -1.92
C ILE A 456 21.89 -9.48 -1.53
N SER A 457 22.34 -10.61 -2.09
CA SER A 457 23.63 -11.21 -1.79
C SER A 457 24.64 -11.16 -2.95
N ASP A 458 24.23 -10.65 -4.10
CA ASP A 458 25.12 -10.37 -5.23
C ASP A 458 26.12 -9.24 -4.91
N PRO A 459 27.41 -9.36 -5.30
CA PRO A 459 28.04 -10.47 -6.02
C PRO A 459 28.71 -11.54 -5.13
N ILE A 460 28.49 -11.51 -3.81
CA ILE A 460 29.22 -12.37 -2.86
C ILE A 460 28.71 -13.82 -2.90
N PHE A 461 27.40 -14.00 -2.99
CA PHE A 461 26.76 -15.32 -3.05
C PHE A 461 26.03 -15.50 -4.37
N GLN A 462 26.70 -16.15 -5.33
CA GLN A 462 26.17 -16.43 -6.67
C GLN A 462 25.96 -17.93 -6.85
N ALA A 463 24.90 -18.47 -6.24
CA ALA A 463 24.51 -19.86 -6.45
C ALA A 463 23.80 -20.04 -7.82
N THR A 464 23.89 -21.25 -8.37
CA THR A 464 23.34 -21.62 -9.68
C THR A 464 22.65 -22.99 -9.63
N ASP A 465 22.07 -23.42 -10.76
CA ASP A 465 21.54 -24.78 -10.94
C ASP A 465 20.47 -25.15 -9.90
N PHE A 466 19.56 -24.22 -9.62
CA PHE A 466 18.48 -24.45 -8.67
C PHE A 466 17.47 -25.47 -9.21
N GLU A 467 17.08 -26.40 -8.36
CA GLU A 467 16.06 -27.41 -8.62
C GLU A 467 15.19 -27.56 -7.37
N GLN A 468 13.86 -27.61 -7.53
CA GLN A 468 12.92 -27.98 -6.48
C GLN A 468 12.20 -29.26 -6.88
N THR A 469 12.13 -30.23 -5.97
CA THR A 469 11.31 -31.44 -6.11
C THR A 469 10.38 -31.55 -4.92
N VAL A 470 9.09 -31.74 -5.16
CA VAL A 470 8.08 -31.91 -4.11
C VAL A 470 7.84 -33.40 -3.88
N ASN A 471 7.88 -33.85 -2.63
CA ASN A 471 7.48 -35.19 -2.25
C ASN A 471 5.95 -35.27 -2.20
N GLU A 472 5.35 -36.07 -3.09
CA GLU A 472 3.88 -36.21 -3.19
C GLU A 472 3.22 -36.78 -1.93
N ASP A 473 3.94 -37.56 -1.11
CA ASP A 473 3.36 -38.23 0.05
C ASP A 473 3.16 -37.28 1.25
N ASN A 474 4.04 -36.28 1.40
CA ASN A 474 4.05 -35.41 2.58
C ASN A 474 4.12 -33.90 2.26
N GLY A 475 4.26 -33.53 0.98
CA GLY A 475 4.37 -32.15 0.51
C GLY A 475 5.67 -31.43 0.85
N GLU A 476 6.67 -32.12 1.40
CA GLU A 476 7.99 -31.54 1.66
C GLU A 476 8.70 -31.21 0.34
N SER A 477 9.45 -30.11 0.31
CA SER A 477 10.19 -29.67 -0.88
C SER A 477 11.68 -29.85 -0.70
N LEU A 478 12.31 -30.70 -1.53
CA LEU A 478 13.76 -30.80 -1.60
C LEU A 478 14.28 -29.78 -2.61
N VAL A 479 15.12 -28.86 -2.14
CA VAL A 479 15.74 -27.84 -2.98
C VAL A 479 17.23 -28.14 -3.10
N ARG A 480 17.74 -28.13 -4.33
CA ARG A 480 19.17 -28.31 -4.66
C ARG A 480 19.70 -27.08 -5.38
N TYR A 481 20.98 -26.80 -5.19
CA TYR A 481 21.68 -25.73 -5.89
C TYR A 481 23.20 -25.95 -5.85
N ARG A 482 23.95 -25.19 -6.65
CA ARG A 482 25.41 -25.23 -6.71
C ARG A 482 25.99 -23.90 -6.24
N TYR A 483 27.03 -23.95 -5.41
CA TYR A 483 27.81 -22.78 -5.00
C TYR A 483 29.30 -23.14 -4.91
N MET A 484 30.16 -22.34 -5.55
CA MET A 484 31.63 -22.57 -5.64
C MET A 484 32.03 -24.02 -6.03
N ASN A 485 31.33 -24.60 -7.01
CA ASN A 485 31.49 -26.00 -7.49
C ASN A 485 31.02 -27.11 -6.52
N ASN A 486 30.50 -26.77 -5.36
CA ASN A 486 29.87 -27.74 -4.45
C ASN A 486 28.36 -27.76 -4.66
N GLU A 487 27.78 -28.95 -4.57
CA GLU A 487 26.33 -29.13 -4.58
C GLU A 487 25.82 -29.08 -3.14
N TYR A 488 24.76 -28.30 -2.93
CA TYR A 488 24.08 -28.15 -1.66
C TYR A 488 22.61 -28.50 -1.83
N SER A 489 22.00 -28.93 -0.74
CA SER A 489 20.56 -29.16 -0.71
C SER A 489 20.00 -28.94 0.69
N PHE A 490 18.73 -28.60 0.75
CA PHE A 490 17.96 -28.57 2.00
C PHE A 490 16.56 -29.14 1.76
N LEU A 491 16.00 -29.75 2.80
CA LEU A 491 14.64 -30.27 2.79
C LEU A 491 13.74 -29.31 3.57
N ALA A 492 12.83 -28.65 2.87
CA ALA A 492 11.86 -27.74 3.47
C ALA A 492 10.64 -28.51 3.99
N ARG A 493 10.29 -28.24 5.25
CA ARG A 493 9.10 -28.80 5.92
C ARG A 493 7.83 -28.31 5.23
N ASN A 494 6.81 -29.17 5.19
CA ASN A 494 5.51 -28.78 4.66
C ASN A 494 4.72 -27.97 5.69
N PHE A 495 4.67 -26.65 5.48
CA PHE A 495 3.77 -25.74 6.19
C PHE A 495 2.61 -25.26 5.29
N GLY A 496 2.09 -26.12 4.42
CA GLY A 496 1.02 -25.76 3.49
C GLY A 496 1.50 -24.70 2.49
N ASP A 497 0.91 -23.52 2.54
CA ASP A 497 1.22 -22.34 1.74
C ASP A 497 2.25 -21.39 2.37
N PHE A 498 2.77 -21.72 3.55
CA PHE A 498 3.83 -20.96 4.21
C PHE A 498 5.22 -21.49 3.90
N TYR A 499 6.17 -20.57 3.67
CA TYR A 499 7.59 -20.89 3.52
C TYR A 499 8.21 -21.46 4.82
N ASP A 500 9.03 -22.50 4.69
CA ASP A 500 9.99 -22.93 5.72
C ASP A 500 11.28 -22.10 5.61
N VAL A 501 11.21 -20.86 6.09
CA VAL A 501 12.33 -19.91 6.07
C VAL A 501 13.55 -20.48 6.80
N ALA A 502 13.36 -21.21 7.89
CA ALA A 502 14.45 -21.80 8.67
C ALA A 502 15.33 -22.74 7.83
N SER A 503 14.71 -23.69 7.12
CA SER A 503 15.44 -24.63 6.27
C SER A 503 16.20 -23.94 5.13
N VAL A 504 15.60 -22.89 4.55
CA VAL A 504 16.24 -22.07 3.50
C VAL A 504 17.48 -21.37 4.07
N LEU A 505 17.34 -20.62 5.17
CA LEU A 505 18.45 -19.86 5.74
C LEU A 505 19.56 -20.77 6.27
N GLN A 506 19.21 -21.89 6.89
CA GLN A 506 20.18 -22.89 7.32
C GLN A 506 20.97 -23.44 6.12
N GLY A 507 20.29 -23.81 5.04
CA GLY A 507 20.92 -24.32 3.83
C GLY A 507 21.90 -23.32 3.22
N LEU A 508 21.48 -22.07 3.04
CA LEU A 508 22.32 -21.01 2.47
C LEU A 508 23.51 -20.63 3.37
N ASN A 509 23.26 -20.49 4.67
CA ASN A 509 24.31 -20.15 5.64
C ASN A 509 25.34 -21.27 5.83
N GLN A 510 24.95 -22.53 5.62
CA GLN A 510 25.89 -23.65 5.59
C GLN A 510 26.83 -23.54 4.38
N ALA A 511 26.31 -23.26 3.19
CA ALA A 511 27.13 -23.08 1.98
C ALA A 511 28.13 -21.92 2.11
N LEU A 512 27.70 -20.80 2.72
CA LEU A 512 28.58 -19.67 3.04
C LEU A 512 29.66 -20.03 4.06
N ALA A 513 29.31 -20.81 5.09
CA ALA A 513 30.26 -21.27 6.09
C ALA A 513 31.33 -22.20 5.50
N ASP A 514 30.93 -23.14 4.64
CA ASP A 514 31.84 -24.07 3.96
C ASP A 514 32.79 -23.33 2.99
N ALA A 515 32.33 -22.22 2.40
CA ALA A 515 33.14 -21.33 1.59
C ALA A 515 34.04 -20.38 2.41
N GLY A 516 33.90 -20.35 3.73
CA GLY A 516 34.64 -19.44 4.62
C GLY A 516 34.23 -17.97 4.51
N ALA A 517 33.05 -17.67 3.93
CA ALA A 517 32.50 -16.32 3.89
C ALA A 517 32.15 -15.84 5.30
N GLY A 518 32.24 -14.53 5.55
CA GLY A 518 31.88 -13.92 6.84
C GLY A 518 30.41 -13.47 6.90
N GLU A 519 29.80 -13.31 5.73
CA GLU A 519 28.44 -12.83 5.53
C GLU A 519 27.41 -13.92 5.80
N ARG A 520 26.28 -13.56 6.40
CA ARG A 520 25.19 -14.49 6.66
C ARG A 520 23.86 -13.86 6.31
N PHE A 521 22.92 -14.71 5.92
CA PHE A 521 21.51 -14.37 5.91
C PHE A 521 21.00 -14.36 7.36
N MET A 522 20.44 -13.24 7.80
CA MET A 522 19.94 -13.03 9.16
C MET A 522 18.53 -12.46 9.10
N LEU A 523 17.75 -12.61 10.17
CA LEU A 523 16.39 -12.11 10.25
C LEU A 523 16.30 -10.87 11.14
N LEU A 524 15.57 -9.87 10.65
CA LEU A 524 15.09 -8.75 11.47
C LEU A 524 13.70 -9.07 12.01
N TYR A 525 13.44 -8.66 13.25
CA TYR A 525 12.09 -8.79 13.83
C TYR A 525 11.10 -7.86 13.10
N THR A 526 10.03 -8.44 12.59
CA THR A 526 8.93 -7.73 11.90
C THR A 526 7.70 -7.55 12.80
N GLY A 527 7.44 -8.50 13.68
CA GLY A 527 6.28 -8.50 14.58
C GLY A 527 4.94 -8.81 13.91
N ASP A 528 4.98 -9.34 12.67
CA ASP A 528 3.82 -9.84 11.95
C ASP A 528 4.15 -11.11 11.13
N GLN A 529 3.28 -11.45 10.16
CA GLN A 529 3.46 -12.62 9.30
C GLN A 529 4.55 -12.47 8.22
N THR A 530 5.12 -11.28 8.08
CA THR A 530 6.17 -11.03 7.09
C THR A 530 7.53 -11.42 7.62
N THR A 531 8.46 -11.70 6.71
CA THR A 531 9.85 -11.97 7.01
C THR A 531 10.74 -10.93 6.36
N CYS A 532 11.71 -10.44 7.12
CA CYS A 532 12.74 -9.52 6.67
C CYS A 532 14.12 -10.21 6.80
N VAL A 533 14.65 -10.66 5.66
CA VAL A 533 15.98 -11.28 5.56
C VAL A 533 16.98 -10.22 5.15
N ILE A 534 18.13 -10.18 5.82
CA ILE A 534 19.27 -9.35 5.44
C ILE A 534 20.49 -10.20 5.13
N PHE A 535 21.37 -9.73 4.25
CA PHE A 535 22.65 -10.38 3.95
C PHE A 535 23.82 -9.45 4.30
N VAL A 536 24.52 -9.74 5.40
CA VAL A 536 25.48 -8.82 6.03
C VAL A 536 26.66 -9.55 6.68
N PRO A 537 27.81 -8.90 6.92
CA PRO A 537 28.91 -9.46 7.72
C PRO A 537 28.45 -9.71 9.16
N ARG A 538 28.30 -10.99 9.55
CA ARG A 538 27.57 -11.39 10.77
C ARG A 538 28.10 -10.71 12.03
N ASP A 539 29.39 -10.82 12.29
CA ASP A 539 29.98 -10.40 13.57
C ASP A 539 29.96 -8.89 13.75
N SER A 540 30.27 -8.16 12.66
CA SER A 540 30.16 -6.70 12.62
C SER A 540 28.71 -6.25 12.80
N PHE A 541 27.77 -6.88 12.09
CA PHE A 541 26.37 -6.51 12.17
C PHE A 541 25.74 -6.78 13.53
N ILE A 542 26.07 -7.89 14.20
CA ILE A 542 25.59 -8.17 15.57
C ILE A 542 26.02 -7.04 16.52
N THR A 543 27.24 -6.53 16.36
CA THR A 543 27.75 -5.41 17.17
C THR A 543 26.97 -4.12 16.89
N VAL A 544 26.68 -3.83 15.62
CA VAL A 544 25.84 -2.69 15.22
C VAL A 544 24.42 -2.84 15.78
N ALA A 545 23.81 -4.01 15.65
CA ALA A 545 22.46 -4.29 16.11
C ALA A 545 22.33 -4.07 17.62
N GLN A 546 23.31 -4.52 18.42
CA GLN A 546 23.34 -4.26 19.87
C GLN A 546 23.43 -2.77 20.21
N GLN A 547 24.26 -2.01 19.50
CA GLN A 547 24.39 -0.56 19.72
C GLN A 547 23.11 0.19 19.35
N LEU A 548 22.46 -0.22 18.26
CA LEU A 548 21.21 0.35 17.78
C LEU A 548 19.98 -0.25 18.45
N ASP A 549 20.11 -1.23 19.35
CA ASP A 549 18.97 -2.00 19.88
C ASP A 549 18.08 -2.62 18.80
N LEU A 550 18.64 -2.88 17.62
CA LEU A 550 17.91 -3.42 16.49
C LEU A 550 17.49 -4.85 16.83
N PRO A 551 16.18 -5.14 16.90
CA PRO A 551 15.72 -6.48 17.23
C PRO A 551 15.98 -7.45 16.08
N LEU A 552 16.76 -8.48 16.37
CA LEU A 552 16.96 -9.62 15.47
C LEU A 552 15.91 -10.68 15.80
N GLU A 553 15.37 -11.33 14.78
CA GLU A 553 14.51 -12.48 14.97
C GLU A 553 15.37 -13.75 15.14
N SER A 554 15.11 -14.47 16.21
CA SER A 554 15.84 -15.70 16.57
C SER A 554 15.05 -16.97 16.28
N ASP A 555 13.72 -16.84 16.15
CA ASP A 555 12.83 -17.91 15.71
C ASP A 555 12.56 -17.73 14.22
N GLU A 556 13.26 -18.49 13.39
CA GLU A 556 13.12 -18.42 11.92
C GLU A 556 11.72 -18.77 11.41
N ASP A 557 10.89 -19.41 12.24
CA ASP A 557 9.48 -19.73 11.95
C ASP A 557 8.51 -18.65 12.50
N ALA A 558 9.00 -17.53 13.04
CA ALA A 558 8.16 -16.54 13.73
C ALA A 558 7.06 -15.95 12.84
N GLY A 559 7.39 -15.53 11.61
CA GLY A 559 6.41 -14.98 10.66
C GLY A 559 5.29 -15.99 10.36
N GLN A 560 5.68 -17.22 10.03
CA GLN A 560 4.77 -18.33 9.79
C GLN A 560 3.85 -18.59 11.01
N LYS A 561 4.39 -18.64 12.23
CA LYS A 561 3.62 -18.86 13.46
C LYS A 561 2.63 -17.71 13.72
N GLN A 562 3.04 -16.47 13.47
CA GLN A 562 2.21 -15.29 13.67
C GLN A 562 1.08 -15.22 12.64
N GLY A 563 1.36 -15.51 11.36
CA GLY A 563 0.35 -15.61 10.30
C GLY A 563 -0.74 -16.62 10.67
N ARG A 564 -0.36 -17.86 11.00
CA ARG A 564 -1.33 -18.89 11.42
C ARG A 564 -2.11 -18.49 12.68
N ALA A 565 -1.46 -17.89 13.67
CA ALA A 565 -2.14 -17.44 14.88
C ALA A 565 -3.20 -16.37 14.55
N PHE A 566 -2.92 -15.49 13.59
CA PHE A 566 -3.87 -14.50 13.10
C PHE A 566 -5.03 -15.17 12.34
N GLU A 567 -4.75 -16.07 11.41
CA GLU A 567 -5.77 -16.86 10.69
C GLU A 567 -6.69 -17.62 11.66
N ASP A 568 -6.15 -18.24 12.70
CA ASP A 568 -6.91 -18.94 13.73
C ASP A 568 -7.86 -18.00 14.50
N VAL A 569 -7.46 -16.75 14.74
CA VAL A 569 -8.32 -15.73 15.36
C VAL A 569 -9.42 -15.32 14.39
N VAL A 570 -9.10 -15.06 13.13
CA VAL A 570 -10.07 -14.71 12.08
C VAL A 570 -11.08 -15.83 11.89
N PHE A 571 -10.61 -17.07 11.75
CA PHE A 571 -11.46 -18.24 11.56
C PHE A 571 -12.37 -18.50 12.76
N ARG A 572 -11.87 -18.38 13.99
CA ARG A 572 -12.71 -18.48 15.21
C ARG A 572 -13.76 -17.38 15.27
N THR A 573 -13.39 -16.15 14.92
CA THR A 573 -14.32 -15.01 14.87
C THR A 573 -15.42 -15.29 13.85
N LEU A 574 -15.04 -15.75 12.66
CA LEU A 574 -15.97 -16.14 11.60
C LEU A 574 -16.91 -17.26 12.03
N LEU A 575 -16.41 -18.32 12.68
CA LEU A 575 -17.25 -19.41 13.17
C LEU A 575 -18.24 -18.97 14.25
N GLN A 576 -17.82 -18.10 15.17
CA GLN A 576 -18.70 -17.52 16.19
C GLN A 576 -19.78 -16.62 15.55
N GLU A 577 -19.44 -15.93 14.47
CA GLU A 577 -20.39 -15.11 13.71
C GLU A 577 -21.30 -15.92 12.79
N ASN A 578 -20.90 -17.13 12.37
CA ASN A 578 -21.69 -17.99 11.47
C ASN A 578 -22.83 -18.77 12.18
N GLN A 579 -23.19 -18.39 13.41
CA GLN A 579 -24.42 -18.87 14.05
C GLN A 579 -25.64 -18.52 13.17
N PRO A 580 -26.62 -19.44 13.03
CA PRO A 580 -27.75 -19.28 12.11
C PRO A 580 -28.52 -17.98 12.40
N GLY A 581 -28.35 -16.99 11.52
CA GLY A 581 -28.91 -15.64 11.66
C GLY A 581 -28.04 -14.49 11.12
N LYS A 582 -26.73 -14.72 10.85
CA LYS A 582 -25.76 -13.67 10.47
C LYS A 582 -24.98 -13.93 9.15
N ARG A 583 -25.56 -14.70 8.22
CA ARG A 583 -24.90 -15.12 6.95
C ARG A 583 -24.44 -14.00 6.00
N SER A 584 -24.82 -12.74 6.22
CA SER A 584 -24.45 -11.63 5.32
C SER A 584 -23.03 -11.07 5.57
N LEU A 585 -22.36 -11.46 6.66
CA LEU A 585 -21.03 -10.95 7.02
C LEU A 585 -19.88 -11.65 6.29
N ILE A 586 -19.99 -12.95 5.99
CA ILE A 586 -18.92 -13.71 5.32
C ILE A 586 -18.71 -13.23 3.88
N SER A 587 -19.78 -12.96 3.13
CA SER A 587 -19.66 -12.38 1.78
C SER A 587 -19.08 -10.96 1.78
N ARG A 588 -19.27 -10.21 2.88
CA ARG A 588 -18.69 -8.88 3.08
C ARG A 588 -17.23 -8.95 3.52
N LEU A 589 -16.84 -9.93 4.33
CA LEU A 589 -15.46 -10.13 4.74
C LEU A 589 -14.59 -10.62 3.58
N VAL A 590 -15.09 -11.57 2.77
CA VAL A 590 -14.42 -11.98 1.54
C VAL A 590 -14.24 -10.79 0.59
N ARG A 591 -15.27 -9.95 0.44
CA ARG A 591 -15.15 -8.71 -0.35
C ARG A 591 -14.19 -7.69 0.29
N TRP A 592 -14.11 -7.61 1.62
CA TRP A 592 -13.21 -6.71 2.36
C TRP A 592 -11.74 -7.16 2.26
N ILE A 593 -11.45 -8.46 2.39
CA ILE A 593 -10.11 -9.03 2.17
C ILE A 593 -9.67 -8.75 0.73
N LEU A 594 -10.55 -9.02 -0.25
CA LEU A 594 -10.28 -8.76 -1.67
C LEU A 594 -10.16 -7.27 -2.05
N THR A 595 -10.60 -6.33 -1.20
CA THR A 595 -10.51 -4.88 -1.50
C THR A 595 -9.47 -4.15 -0.66
N THR A 596 -9.23 -4.59 0.58
CA THR A 596 -8.36 -3.87 1.52
C THR A 596 -6.94 -4.42 1.51
N PHE A 597 -6.76 -5.74 1.39
CA PHE A 597 -5.42 -6.34 1.29
C PHE A 597 -4.90 -6.29 -0.16
N TRP A 598 -5.77 -6.52 -1.14
CA TRP A 598 -5.35 -6.55 -2.55
C TRP A 598 -5.31 -5.15 -3.21
N GLY A 599 -6.00 -4.15 -2.63
CA GLY A 599 -6.00 -2.78 -3.14
C GLY A 599 -4.82 -1.93 -2.66
N ASN A 600 -4.35 -2.12 -1.42
CA ASN A 600 -3.34 -1.27 -0.80
C ASN A 600 -1.88 -1.70 -1.05
N ASN A 601 -1.63 -2.94 -1.50
CA ASN A 601 -0.28 -3.39 -1.87
C ASN A 601 0.24 -2.79 -3.19
N ARG A 602 -0.52 -1.89 -3.84
CA ARG A 602 -0.07 -1.16 -5.05
C ARG A 602 0.68 0.14 -4.78
N GLU A 603 0.71 0.63 -3.54
CA GLU A 603 1.40 1.89 -3.20
C GLU A 603 2.72 1.71 -2.44
N GLN A 604 3.18 0.48 -2.18
CA GLN A 604 4.43 0.21 -1.44
C GLN A 604 5.36 -0.84 -2.05
N HIS A 605 5.24 -1.15 -3.34
CA HIS A 605 6.19 -1.98 -4.09
C HIS A 605 6.70 -1.31 -5.36
#